data_AF-A0A1Z9IYK8-F1
#
_entry.id   AF-A0A1Z9IYK8-F1
#
_cell.length_a   1.000
_cell.length_b   1.000
_cell.length_c   1.000
_cell.angle_alpha   90.00
_cell.angle_beta   90.00
_cell.angle_gamma   90.00
#
_symmetry.space_group_name_H-M   'P 1'
#
loop_
_entity.id
_entity.type
_entity.pdbx_description
1 polymer ?
#
loop_
_entity_poly.entity_id
_entity_poly.type
_entity_poly.pdbx_seq_one_letter_code
_entity_poly.pdbx_strand_id
1 'polypeptide(L)'
;MKKTLSCESLHHAVYAAPDVLRHCCKRFFVNGKMKGDVEICRAQSNEEVSYKVIKDQKKKLYEDINQGKETECSGCPWLKEDEWPSLDSLLISHISVENHSVCNLRCTYCSETYYGGKLPSYDIATLMGDLKKNNALSSNLSLVWGGGESVLLESFETIFPNIVDEYKPIHNHLFTNATKFSPALERYLRSDQVSITSSIDAGTNDTFIRVRGKNRLKVTLDNLRKYHAAGGDKVIIKYILVPENISENELKAFTSKIKEFGLTGCSFQISSNFKSEDIGEEAKSAATTLYKNLQEVGATMINFDYHLRPQIGNLSAHEDSGKRVKGCDKQKIIVWGAGEYAMRLAEQKSVMHRIKFFVDNDPEKHGKFIGGISVHPPEDILNERDASVFIASAKFYRDIYRDLMKMGVAAEKLIGANEL
;
A
#
# COMPACT_ATOMS: atom_id res chain seq x y z
N MET A 1 -28.67 7.41 -12.84
CA MET A 1 -29.15 6.18 -12.16
C MET A 1 -29.63 6.53 -10.75
N LYS A 2 -30.24 5.63 -9.98
CA LYS A 2 -30.55 5.93 -8.57
C LYS A 2 -29.26 5.87 -7.76
N LYS A 3 -28.96 6.91 -6.98
CA LYS A 3 -27.83 6.88 -6.04
C LYS A 3 -28.10 5.89 -4.91
N THR A 4 -27.09 5.10 -4.58
CA THR A 4 -27.13 4.09 -3.52
C THR A 4 -25.84 4.15 -2.70
N LEU A 5 -25.90 3.62 -1.48
CA LEU A 5 -24.76 3.56 -0.58
C LEU A 5 -23.97 2.27 -0.84
N SER A 6 -22.70 2.39 -1.25
CA SER A 6 -21.81 1.25 -1.51
C SER A 6 -20.33 1.68 -1.50
N CYS A 7 -19.41 0.79 -1.89
CA CYS A 7 -17.98 1.09 -2.02
C CYS A 7 -17.30 0.26 -3.12
N GLU A 8 -16.14 0.72 -3.59
CA GLU A 8 -15.35 0.08 -4.65
C GLU A 8 -15.03 -1.40 -4.34
N SER A 9 -14.66 -1.73 -3.10
CA SER A 9 -14.33 -3.10 -2.73
C SER A 9 -15.51 -4.05 -2.84
N LEU A 10 -16.73 -3.57 -2.52
CA LEU A 10 -17.93 -4.38 -2.64
C LEU A 10 -18.20 -4.77 -4.10
N HIS A 11 -17.96 -3.87 -5.04
CA HIS A 11 -18.20 -4.14 -6.47
C HIS A 11 -17.03 -4.86 -7.15
N HIS A 12 -15.78 -4.54 -6.80
CA HIS A 12 -14.63 -4.83 -7.65
C HIS A 12 -13.51 -5.64 -6.99
N ALA A 13 -13.60 -5.96 -5.69
CA ALA A 13 -12.52 -6.65 -4.98
C ALA A 13 -12.91 -8.02 -4.42
N VAL A 14 -11.94 -8.93 -4.33
CA VAL A 14 -12.03 -10.19 -3.57
C VAL A 14 -10.72 -10.36 -2.77
N TYR A 15 -10.83 -10.66 -1.48
CA TYR A 15 -9.68 -10.90 -0.62
C TYR A 15 -9.70 -12.36 -0.17
N ALA A 16 -8.75 -13.15 -0.68
CA ALA A 16 -8.61 -14.57 -0.42
C ALA A 16 -7.72 -14.80 0.81
N ALA A 17 -8.29 -15.19 1.94
CA ALA A 17 -7.59 -15.62 3.16
C ALA A 17 -7.67 -17.17 3.30
N PRO A 18 -6.94 -17.82 4.23
CA PRO A 18 -6.72 -19.27 4.18
C PRO A 18 -7.99 -20.13 4.09
N ASP A 19 -9.01 -19.75 4.84
CA ASP A 19 -10.27 -20.46 5.01
C ASP A 19 -11.49 -19.55 4.79
N VAL A 20 -11.29 -18.35 4.22
CA VAL A 20 -12.34 -17.35 4.03
C VAL A 20 -12.06 -16.41 2.84
N LEU A 21 -13.11 -16.12 2.06
CA LEU A 21 -13.12 -15.00 1.13
C LEU A 21 -13.72 -13.77 1.82
N ARG A 22 -13.17 -12.58 1.59
CA ARG A 22 -13.66 -11.30 2.13
C ARG A 22 -13.94 -10.29 1.01
N HIS A 23 -14.87 -9.38 1.27
CA HIS A 23 -15.19 -8.24 0.40
C HIS A 23 -14.06 -7.20 0.41
N CYS A 24 -13.47 -6.96 1.59
CA CYS A 24 -12.41 -5.98 1.80
C CYS A 24 -11.48 -6.38 2.96
N CYS A 25 -10.34 -5.72 3.09
CA CYS A 25 -9.42 -5.84 4.24
C CYS A 25 -9.41 -4.58 5.13
N LYS A 26 -10.39 -3.69 4.95
CA LYS A 26 -10.45 -2.41 5.66
C LYS A 26 -10.84 -2.64 7.11
N ARG A 27 -10.18 -1.91 8.02
CA ARG A 27 -10.46 -1.89 9.46
C ARG A 27 -10.67 -0.45 9.88
N PHE A 28 -11.70 -0.22 10.69
CA PHE A 28 -12.07 1.11 11.19
C PHE A 28 -12.73 0.97 12.55
N PHE A 29 -12.87 2.08 13.27
CA PHE A 29 -13.51 2.10 14.58
C PHE A 29 -14.85 2.82 14.53
N VAL A 30 -15.87 2.23 15.16
CA VAL A 30 -17.16 2.86 15.41
C VAL A 30 -17.47 2.69 16.89
N ASN A 31 -17.64 3.81 17.61
CA ASN A 31 -17.89 3.82 19.06
C ASN A 31 -16.88 2.98 19.86
N GLY A 32 -15.60 3.11 19.53
CA GLY A 32 -14.50 2.39 20.20
C GLY A 32 -14.38 0.89 19.86
N LYS A 33 -15.22 0.36 18.95
CA LYS A 33 -15.14 -1.03 18.50
C LYS A 33 -14.58 -1.10 17.08
N MET A 34 -13.62 -1.99 16.88
CA MET A 34 -13.07 -2.27 15.54
C MET A 34 -14.11 -3.04 14.73
N LYS A 35 -14.36 -2.58 13.50
CA LYS A 35 -15.21 -3.20 12.47
C LYS A 35 -14.42 -3.37 11.17
N GLY A 36 -14.99 -4.12 10.22
CA GLY A 36 -14.43 -4.33 8.89
C GLY A 36 -14.11 -5.79 8.60
N ASP A 37 -13.12 -6.06 7.74
CA ASP A 37 -12.74 -7.42 7.31
C ASP A 37 -13.94 -8.30 6.88
N VAL A 38 -14.89 -7.69 6.16
CA VAL A 38 -16.22 -8.27 5.91
C VAL A 38 -16.14 -9.54 5.07
N GLU A 39 -16.61 -10.67 5.61
CA GLU A 39 -16.57 -11.99 4.96
C GLU A 39 -17.59 -12.09 3.80
N ILE A 40 -17.19 -12.77 2.73
CA ILE A 40 -18.06 -13.27 1.64
C ILE A 40 -18.54 -14.67 2.03
N CYS A 41 -17.61 -15.60 2.22
CA CYS A 41 -17.90 -16.97 2.62
C CYS A 41 -16.67 -17.59 3.27
N ARG A 42 -16.91 -18.55 4.18
CA ARG A 42 -15.87 -19.46 4.65
C ARG A 42 -15.80 -20.66 3.72
N ALA A 43 -14.60 -21.16 3.52
CA ALA A 43 -14.31 -22.23 2.58
C ALA A 43 -13.38 -23.28 3.18
N GLN A 44 -13.79 -24.53 3.08
CA GLN A 44 -13.01 -25.72 3.42
C GLN A 44 -12.62 -26.54 2.18
N SER A 45 -13.19 -26.20 1.02
CA SER A 45 -12.86 -26.84 -0.26
C SER A 45 -13.08 -25.89 -1.45
N ASN A 46 -12.69 -26.35 -2.65
CA ASN A 46 -12.82 -25.57 -3.89
C ASN A 46 -14.28 -25.34 -4.30
N GLU A 47 -15.18 -26.28 -3.98
CA GLU A 47 -16.60 -26.21 -4.37
C GLU A 47 -17.34 -25.09 -3.62
N GLU A 48 -16.82 -24.67 -2.48
CA GLU A 48 -17.39 -23.60 -1.64
C GLU A 48 -16.98 -22.19 -2.10
N VAL A 49 -16.00 -22.09 -3.00
CA VAL A 49 -15.53 -20.82 -3.60
C VAL A 49 -15.87 -20.77 -5.09
N SER A 50 -16.97 -20.07 -5.43
CA SER A 50 -17.39 -19.86 -6.81
C SER A 50 -17.84 -18.44 -7.08
N TYR A 51 -17.83 -18.05 -8.35
CA TYR A 51 -18.40 -16.82 -8.88
C TYR A 51 -19.84 -16.61 -8.38
N LYS A 52 -20.65 -17.68 -8.39
CA LYS A 52 -22.03 -17.61 -7.92
C LYS A 52 -22.11 -17.21 -6.45
N VAL A 53 -21.32 -17.87 -5.59
CA VAL A 53 -21.27 -17.55 -4.15
C VAL A 53 -20.82 -16.10 -3.94
N ILE A 54 -19.75 -15.67 -4.61
CA ILE A 54 -19.23 -14.30 -4.52
C ILE A 54 -20.28 -13.27 -4.94
N LYS A 55 -20.97 -13.51 -6.06
CA LYS A 55 -22.02 -12.62 -6.57
C LYS A 55 -23.20 -12.52 -5.62
N ASP A 56 -23.72 -13.65 -5.17
CA ASP A 56 -24.91 -13.69 -4.32
C ASP A 56 -24.64 -12.99 -2.98
N GLN A 57 -23.45 -13.18 -2.39
CA GLN A 57 -23.07 -12.53 -1.13
C GLN A 57 -22.81 -11.02 -1.30
N LYS A 58 -22.16 -10.60 -2.40
CA LYS A 58 -22.00 -9.17 -2.72
C LYS A 58 -23.35 -8.48 -2.91
N LYS A 59 -24.28 -9.11 -3.64
CA LYS A 59 -25.63 -8.58 -3.86
C LYS A 59 -26.40 -8.48 -2.54
N LYS A 60 -26.35 -9.52 -1.70
CA LYS A 60 -26.97 -9.52 -0.37
C LYS A 60 -26.45 -8.39 0.50
N LEU A 61 -25.13 -8.22 0.62
CA LEU A 61 -24.54 -7.17 1.44
C LEU A 61 -24.93 -5.78 0.92
N TYR A 62 -24.92 -5.58 -0.40
CA TYR A 62 -25.36 -4.33 -1.03
C TYR A 62 -26.83 -4.01 -0.72
N GLU A 63 -27.71 -5.00 -0.81
CA GLU A 63 -29.14 -4.85 -0.48
C GLU A 63 -29.35 -4.57 1.01
N ASP A 64 -28.64 -5.28 1.90
CA ASP A 64 -28.73 -5.09 3.35
C ASP A 64 -28.28 -3.66 3.75
N ILE A 65 -27.19 -3.14 3.17
CA ILE A 65 -26.73 -1.75 3.36
C ILE A 65 -27.81 -0.74 2.90
N ASN A 66 -28.36 -0.91 1.70
CA ASN A 66 -29.32 0.03 1.12
C ASN A 66 -30.74 -0.07 1.71
N GLN A 67 -31.01 -1.12 2.48
CA GLN A 67 -32.22 -1.25 3.32
C GLN A 67 -32.01 -0.66 4.73
N GLY A 68 -30.81 -0.14 5.04
CA GLY A 68 -30.49 0.42 6.36
C GLY A 68 -30.33 -0.63 7.46
N LYS A 69 -30.06 -1.90 7.09
CA LYS A 69 -29.77 -2.93 8.10
C LYS A 69 -28.38 -2.72 8.68
N GLU A 70 -28.23 -3.05 9.96
CA GLU A 70 -26.92 -3.06 10.59
C GLU A 70 -26.05 -4.17 9.98
N THR A 71 -24.84 -3.80 9.55
CA THR A 71 -23.85 -4.72 8.96
C THR A 71 -22.46 -4.43 9.52
N GLU A 72 -21.48 -5.27 9.19
CA GLU A 72 -20.06 -4.98 9.45
C GLU A 72 -19.54 -3.76 8.67
N CYS A 73 -20.30 -3.28 7.68
CA CYS A 73 -20.03 -2.03 6.97
C CYS A 73 -20.68 -0.79 7.63
N SER A 74 -21.53 -0.95 8.65
CA SER A 74 -22.20 0.20 9.29
C SER A 74 -21.18 1.14 9.95
N GLY A 75 -21.21 2.41 9.53
CA GLY A 75 -20.25 3.44 9.97
C GLY A 75 -18.91 3.41 9.24
N CYS A 76 -18.79 2.61 8.17
CA CYS A 76 -17.60 2.52 7.35
C CYS A 76 -17.36 3.84 6.59
N PRO A 77 -16.19 4.48 6.74
CA PRO A 77 -15.88 5.75 6.07
C PRO A 77 -15.67 5.60 4.55
N TRP A 78 -15.61 4.37 4.04
CA TRP A 78 -15.47 4.10 2.61
C TRP A 78 -16.81 3.86 1.90
N LEU A 79 -17.94 3.83 2.62
CA LEU A 79 -19.26 3.85 2.01
C LEU A 79 -19.56 5.27 1.51
N LYS A 80 -19.96 5.39 0.25
CA LYS A 80 -20.40 6.65 -0.35
C LYS A 80 -21.70 6.48 -1.13
N GLU A 81 -22.53 7.53 -1.09
CA GLU A 81 -23.69 7.63 -1.97
C GLU A 81 -23.24 8.03 -3.36
N ASP A 82 -23.42 7.13 -4.32
CA ASP A 82 -23.00 7.35 -5.70
C ASP A 82 -23.88 6.54 -6.68
N GLU A 83 -23.66 6.75 -7.98
CA GLU A 83 -24.24 5.90 -9.02
C GLU A 83 -23.39 4.64 -9.20
N TRP A 84 -23.80 3.55 -8.54
CA TRP A 84 -23.08 2.27 -8.59
C TRP A 84 -23.59 1.34 -9.70
N PRO A 85 -22.70 0.56 -10.35
CA PRO A 85 -23.10 -0.41 -11.36
C PRO A 85 -23.90 -1.57 -10.77
N SER A 86 -24.72 -2.23 -11.59
CA SER A 86 -25.44 -3.43 -11.17
C SER A 86 -24.49 -4.55 -10.76
N LEU A 87 -24.88 -5.32 -9.74
CA LEU A 87 -24.18 -6.53 -9.28
C LEU A 87 -24.69 -7.81 -9.94
N ASP A 88 -25.58 -7.73 -10.94
CA ASP A 88 -26.06 -8.92 -11.67
C ASP A 88 -24.95 -9.59 -12.49
N SER A 89 -23.96 -8.80 -12.91
CA SER A 89 -22.69 -9.24 -13.48
C SER A 89 -21.55 -8.53 -12.76
N LEU A 90 -20.63 -9.30 -12.16
CA LEU A 90 -19.48 -8.71 -11.47
C LEU A 90 -18.37 -8.39 -12.45
N LEU A 91 -17.57 -7.37 -12.13
CA LEU A 91 -16.30 -7.09 -12.79
C LEU A 91 -15.23 -6.87 -11.71
N ILE A 92 -14.55 -7.95 -11.34
CA ILE A 92 -13.50 -7.97 -10.33
C ILE A 92 -12.21 -7.42 -10.95
N SER A 93 -11.76 -6.27 -10.45
CA SER A 93 -10.50 -5.63 -10.84
C SER A 93 -9.40 -5.78 -9.79
N HIS A 94 -9.72 -6.28 -8.59
CA HIS A 94 -8.72 -6.47 -7.54
C HIS A 94 -8.87 -7.81 -6.83
N ILE A 95 -7.78 -8.57 -6.74
CA ILE A 95 -7.71 -9.80 -5.95
C ILE A 95 -6.50 -9.73 -5.02
N SER A 96 -6.74 -9.82 -3.71
CA SER A 96 -5.67 -10.04 -2.72
C SER A 96 -5.56 -11.54 -2.44
N VAL A 97 -4.39 -12.13 -2.66
CA VAL A 97 -4.06 -13.53 -2.45
C VAL A 97 -3.26 -13.64 -1.15
N GLU A 98 -3.98 -13.81 -0.04
CA GLU A 98 -3.47 -13.97 1.33
C GLU A 98 -3.87 -15.34 1.91
N ASN A 99 -4.00 -16.35 1.04
CA ASN A 99 -4.66 -17.63 1.32
C ASN A 99 -3.83 -18.59 2.20
N HIS A 100 -2.82 -18.12 2.92
CA HIS A 100 -2.05 -18.93 3.86
C HIS A 100 -1.47 -18.07 4.98
N SER A 101 -1.09 -18.70 6.10
CA SER A 101 -0.36 -18.06 7.20
C SER A 101 1.01 -18.70 7.48
N VAL A 102 1.54 -19.46 6.52
CA VAL A 102 2.90 -20.02 6.57
C VAL A 102 3.93 -18.89 6.52
N CYS A 103 4.64 -18.66 7.61
CA CYS A 103 5.71 -17.67 7.71
C CYS A 103 6.87 -18.21 8.56
N ASN A 104 8.10 -17.88 8.19
CA ASN A 104 9.31 -18.28 8.90
C ASN A 104 9.88 -17.19 9.82
N LEU A 105 9.15 -16.09 10.02
CA LEU A 105 9.47 -14.99 10.93
C LEU A 105 8.40 -14.87 12.03
N ARG A 106 8.70 -14.07 13.07
CA ARG A 106 7.76 -13.76 14.16
C ARG A 106 7.94 -12.31 14.57
N CYS A 107 7.30 -11.42 13.81
CA CYS A 107 7.48 -10.00 13.95
C CYS A 107 6.62 -9.42 15.08
N THR A 108 7.17 -8.50 15.88
CA THR A 108 6.50 -7.93 17.06
C THR A 108 5.18 -7.22 16.71
N TYR A 109 5.07 -6.67 15.50
CA TYR A 109 3.89 -5.93 15.03
C TYR A 109 2.90 -6.78 14.19
N CYS A 110 3.21 -8.04 13.88
CA CYS A 110 2.39 -8.84 12.96
C CYS A 110 0.97 -9.09 13.50
N SER A 111 0.02 -9.37 12.61
CA SER A 111 -1.30 -9.87 13.01
C SER A 111 -1.22 -11.35 13.39
N GLU A 112 -1.94 -11.74 14.44
CA GLU A 112 -2.09 -13.16 14.82
C GLU A 112 -2.71 -14.00 13.70
N THR A 113 -3.50 -13.39 12.81
CA THR A 113 -4.07 -14.05 11.61
C THR A 113 -3.00 -14.66 10.71
N TYR A 114 -1.81 -14.06 10.65
CA TYR A 114 -0.72 -14.52 9.78
C TYR A 114 0.31 -15.37 10.53
N TYR A 115 -0.08 -15.90 11.68
CA TYR A 115 0.63 -16.94 12.40
C TYR A 115 -0.12 -18.29 12.34
N GLY A 116 0.56 -19.35 12.76
CA GLY A 116 -0.02 -20.70 12.86
C GLY A 116 0.17 -21.59 11.63
N GLY A 117 0.69 -21.07 10.51
CA GLY A 117 1.07 -21.92 9.37
C GLY A 117 -0.10 -22.59 8.66
N LYS A 118 -1.30 -21.99 8.68
CA LYS A 118 -2.45 -22.48 7.93
C LYS A 118 -2.11 -22.51 6.44
N LEU A 119 -2.34 -23.66 5.82
CA LEU A 119 -2.29 -23.83 4.38
C LEU A 119 -3.61 -23.36 3.76
N PRO A 120 -3.64 -23.07 2.44
CA PRO A 120 -4.88 -22.76 1.74
C PRO A 120 -5.87 -23.91 1.82
N SER A 121 -7.12 -23.62 2.20
CA SER A 121 -8.23 -24.58 2.14
C SER A 121 -8.86 -24.70 0.76
N TYR A 122 -8.48 -23.80 -0.16
CA TYR A 122 -8.94 -23.79 -1.55
C TYR A 122 -7.83 -23.29 -2.48
N ASP A 123 -7.93 -23.66 -3.75
CA ASP A 123 -6.98 -23.37 -4.80
C ASP A 123 -7.31 -22.04 -5.49
N ILE A 124 -6.36 -21.10 -5.45
CA ILE A 124 -6.52 -19.77 -6.03
C ILE A 124 -6.64 -19.81 -7.56
N ALA A 125 -5.97 -20.73 -8.24
CA ALA A 125 -6.05 -20.86 -9.69
C ALA A 125 -7.44 -21.37 -10.12
N THR A 126 -8.06 -22.25 -9.32
CA THR A 126 -9.43 -22.73 -9.52
C THR A 126 -10.43 -21.58 -9.37
N LEU A 127 -10.31 -20.76 -8.33
CA LEU A 127 -11.14 -19.56 -8.15
C LEU A 127 -10.98 -18.58 -9.33
N MET A 128 -9.74 -18.30 -9.74
CA MET A 128 -9.48 -17.40 -10.89
C MET A 128 -10.04 -17.96 -12.20
N GLY A 129 -9.92 -19.27 -12.42
CA GLY A 129 -10.50 -19.95 -13.58
C GLY A 129 -12.02 -19.85 -13.63
N ASP A 130 -12.69 -20.00 -12.48
CA ASP A 130 -14.14 -19.85 -12.40
C ASP A 130 -14.58 -18.38 -12.64
N LEU A 131 -13.88 -17.40 -12.07
CA LEU A 131 -14.14 -15.98 -12.36
C LEU A 131 -13.97 -15.66 -13.85
N LYS A 132 -12.91 -16.17 -14.49
CA LYS A 132 -12.65 -16.00 -15.92
C LYS A 132 -13.74 -16.63 -16.78
N LYS A 133 -14.14 -17.87 -16.48
CA LYS A 133 -15.21 -18.60 -17.19
C LYS A 133 -16.54 -17.83 -17.18
N ASN A 134 -16.80 -17.08 -16.12
CA ASN A 134 -18.00 -16.26 -15.96
C ASN A 134 -17.82 -14.81 -16.45
N ASN A 135 -16.75 -14.48 -17.16
CA ASN A 135 -16.40 -13.13 -17.63
C ASN A 135 -16.38 -12.08 -16.49
N ALA A 136 -16.00 -12.51 -15.29
CA ALA A 136 -16.06 -11.68 -14.09
C ALA A 136 -14.73 -10.99 -13.75
N LEU A 137 -13.68 -11.16 -14.57
CA LEU A 137 -12.39 -10.51 -14.38
C LEU A 137 -12.27 -9.28 -15.27
N SER A 138 -11.87 -8.16 -14.68
CA SER A 138 -11.57 -6.92 -15.42
C SER A 138 -10.29 -7.06 -16.23
N SER A 139 -10.22 -6.36 -17.38
CA SER A 139 -8.96 -6.13 -18.09
C SER A 139 -7.96 -5.32 -17.28
N ASN A 140 -8.42 -4.56 -16.28
CA ASN A 140 -7.60 -3.75 -15.38
C ASN A 140 -7.25 -4.50 -14.09
N LEU A 141 -6.96 -5.80 -14.19
CA LEU A 141 -6.76 -6.67 -13.03
C LEU A 141 -5.52 -6.25 -12.20
N SER A 142 -5.73 -6.15 -10.90
CA SER A 142 -4.71 -5.95 -9.88
C SER A 142 -4.63 -7.18 -8.98
N LEU A 143 -3.46 -7.81 -8.93
CA LEU A 143 -3.14 -8.90 -8.01
C LEU A 143 -2.19 -8.41 -6.91
N VAL A 144 -2.51 -8.75 -5.67
CA VAL A 144 -1.65 -8.50 -4.52
C VAL A 144 -1.43 -9.82 -3.79
N TRP A 145 -0.18 -10.18 -3.53
CA TRP A 145 0.19 -11.45 -2.89
C TRP A 145 0.74 -11.18 -1.50
N GLY A 146 0.28 -11.95 -0.52
CA GLY A 146 0.69 -11.81 0.87
C GLY A 146 0.21 -12.99 1.72
N GLY A 147 -0.28 -12.70 2.91
CA GLY A 147 -0.60 -13.71 3.91
C GLY A 147 0.56 -13.87 4.89
N GLY A 148 1.17 -15.06 4.91
CA GLY A 148 2.46 -15.29 5.57
C GLY A 148 3.64 -14.84 4.71
N GLU A 149 4.49 -15.78 4.32
CA GLU A 149 5.57 -15.60 3.34
C GLU A 149 5.27 -16.43 2.09
N SER A 150 4.78 -15.79 1.02
CA SER A 150 4.30 -16.51 -0.17
C SER A 150 5.37 -17.43 -0.78
N VAL A 151 6.64 -17.03 -0.76
CA VAL A 151 7.77 -17.80 -1.31
C VAL A 151 8.05 -19.11 -0.53
N LEU A 152 7.50 -19.27 0.68
CA LEU A 152 7.60 -20.52 1.43
C LEU A 152 6.63 -21.60 0.96
N LEU A 153 5.53 -21.24 0.29
CA LEU A 153 4.63 -22.25 -0.24
C LEU A 153 5.35 -23.08 -1.32
N GLU A 154 5.25 -24.40 -1.22
CA GLU A 154 5.89 -25.32 -2.19
C GLU A 154 5.39 -25.08 -3.61
N SER A 155 4.11 -24.73 -3.76
CA SER A 155 3.46 -24.47 -5.04
C SER A 155 3.74 -23.07 -5.60
N PHE A 156 4.40 -22.17 -4.87
CA PHE A 156 4.57 -20.78 -5.27
C PHE A 156 5.28 -20.64 -6.62
N GLU A 157 6.38 -21.38 -6.83
CA GLU A 157 7.18 -21.34 -8.06
C GLU A 157 6.41 -21.85 -9.31
N THR A 158 5.22 -22.43 -9.12
CA THR A 158 4.34 -22.88 -10.21
C THR A 158 3.10 -22.00 -10.33
N ILE A 159 2.39 -21.75 -9.22
CA ILE A 159 1.13 -21.01 -9.21
C ILE A 159 1.33 -19.55 -9.59
N PHE A 160 2.36 -18.90 -9.05
CA PHE A 160 2.60 -17.48 -9.34
C PHE A 160 2.89 -17.25 -10.84
N PRO A 161 3.84 -17.98 -11.49
CA PRO A 161 4.03 -17.87 -12.94
C PRO A 161 2.78 -18.12 -13.76
N ASN A 162 2.05 -19.21 -13.48
CA ASN A 162 0.86 -19.59 -14.24
C ASN A 162 -0.19 -18.48 -14.20
N ILE A 163 -0.43 -17.90 -13.02
CA ILE A 163 -1.40 -16.82 -12.87
C ILE A 163 -0.92 -15.55 -13.56
N VAL A 164 0.35 -15.18 -13.44
CA VAL A 164 0.85 -13.95 -14.08
C VAL A 164 0.80 -14.08 -15.61
N ASP A 165 1.24 -15.20 -16.16
CA ASP A 165 1.29 -15.42 -17.61
C ASP A 165 -0.10 -15.54 -18.24
N GLU A 166 -1.03 -16.21 -17.55
CA GLU A 166 -2.40 -16.42 -18.04
C GLU A 166 -3.25 -15.15 -17.96
N TYR A 167 -3.19 -14.43 -16.83
CA TYR A 167 -4.13 -13.34 -16.53
C TYR A 167 -3.55 -11.94 -16.80
N LYS A 168 -2.22 -11.81 -16.96
CA LYS A 168 -1.53 -10.57 -17.34
C LYS A 168 -2.03 -9.32 -16.58
N PRO A 169 -2.01 -9.34 -15.24
CA PRO A 169 -2.51 -8.23 -14.44
C PRO A 169 -1.77 -6.92 -14.76
N ILE A 170 -2.51 -5.81 -14.87
CA ILE A 170 -1.93 -4.47 -15.03
C ILE A 170 -1.11 -4.09 -13.80
N HIS A 171 -1.56 -4.51 -12.61
CA HIS A 171 -0.81 -4.33 -11.37
C HIS A 171 -0.59 -5.66 -10.67
N ASN A 172 0.67 -5.99 -10.40
CA ASN A 172 1.03 -7.20 -9.69
C ASN A 172 2.04 -6.84 -8.59
N HIS A 173 1.67 -7.10 -7.34
CA HIS A 173 2.48 -6.72 -6.19
C HIS A 173 2.60 -7.85 -5.18
N LEU A 174 3.79 -8.14 -4.67
CA LEU A 174 4.01 -9.20 -3.70
C LEU A 174 4.70 -8.69 -2.44
N PHE A 175 4.12 -9.01 -1.28
CA PHE A 175 4.77 -8.84 0.02
C PHE A 175 5.63 -10.06 0.34
N THR A 176 6.93 -9.85 0.55
CA THR A 176 7.89 -10.91 0.95
C THR A 176 8.82 -10.39 2.03
N ASN A 177 9.18 -11.24 2.97
CA ASN A 177 10.22 -11.01 3.96
C ASN A 177 11.64 -11.26 3.40
N ALA A 178 11.74 -11.72 2.15
CA ALA A 178 12.97 -11.97 1.40
C ALA A 178 13.99 -12.89 2.09
N THR A 179 13.57 -13.68 3.08
CA THR A 179 14.46 -14.65 3.74
C THR A 179 14.73 -15.90 2.90
N LYS A 180 13.90 -16.15 1.87
CA LYS A 180 14.09 -17.17 0.84
C LYS A 180 14.10 -16.50 -0.53
N PHE A 181 15.04 -16.91 -1.38
CA PHE A 181 15.13 -16.44 -2.76
C PHE A 181 14.18 -17.23 -3.66
N SER A 182 13.50 -16.54 -4.58
CA SER A 182 12.61 -17.11 -5.60
C SER A 182 13.14 -16.76 -7.00
N PRO A 183 13.56 -17.77 -7.78
CA PRO A 183 13.88 -17.57 -9.19
C PRO A 183 12.70 -17.05 -10.01
N ALA A 184 11.46 -17.49 -9.71
CA ALA A 184 10.28 -16.92 -10.35
C ALA A 184 10.19 -15.41 -10.11
N LEU A 185 10.28 -14.95 -8.85
CA LEU A 185 10.17 -13.50 -8.57
C LEU A 185 11.28 -12.70 -9.26
N GLU A 186 12.52 -13.18 -9.27
CA GLU A 186 13.60 -12.51 -9.98
C GLU A 186 13.26 -12.36 -11.48
N ARG A 187 12.75 -13.41 -12.11
CA ARG A 187 12.35 -13.40 -13.52
C ARG A 187 11.28 -12.35 -13.80
N TYR A 188 10.22 -12.30 -13.00
CA TYR A 188 9.11 -11.36 -13.21
C TYR A 188 9.45 -9.92 -12.83
N LEU A 189 10.39 -9.71 -11.91
CA LEU A 189 10.96 -8.38 -11.64
C LEU A 189 11.72 -7.85 -12.86
N ARG A 190 12.56 -8.71 -13.46
CA ARG A 190 13.36 -8.40 -14.65
C ARG A 190 12.50 -8.05 -15.86
N SER A 191 11.34 -8.70 -16.00
CA SER A 191 10.42 -8.48 -17.12
C SER A 191 9.35 -7.41 -16.86
N ASP A 192 9.46 -6.64 -15.77
CA ASP A 192 8.49 -5.59 -15.41
C ASP A 192 7.05 -6.06 -15.20
N GLN A 193 6.89 -7.26 -14.64
CA GLN A 193 5.58 -7.89 -14.43
C GLN A 193 5.21 -8.05 -12.96
N VAL A 194 6.09 -7.66 -12.04
CA VAL A 194 5.80 -7.64 -10.60
C VAL A 194 6.61 -6.55 -9.92
N SER A 195 6.09 -6.06 -8.79
CA SER A 195 6.85 -5.30 -7.80
C SER A 195 6.76 -6.00 -6.46
N ILE A 196 7.77 -5.81 -5.60
CA ILE A 196 7.81 -6.44 -4.28
C ILE A 196 7.94 -5.40 -3.18
N THR A 197 7.34 -5.66 -2.03
CA THR A 197 7.63 -4.93 -0.78
C THR A 197 8.24 -5.88 0.23
N SER A 198 9.37 -5.48 0.82
CA SER A 198 10.01 -6.22 1.90
C SER A 198 10.34 -5.32 3.09
N SER A 199 9.80 -5.68 4.25
CA SER A 199 10.16 -5.03 5.51
C SER A 199 11.45 -5.62 6.08
N ILE A 200 12.42 -4.75 6.36
CA ILE A 200 13.69 -5.11 7.01
C ILE A 200 13.62 -4.79 8.51
N ASP A 201 13.14 -3.58 8.83
CA ASP A 201 12.86 -3.08 10.19
C ASP A 201 14.04 -3.14 11.18
N ALA A 202 15.26 -3.21 10.66
CA ALA A 202 16.49 -3.24 11.44
C ALA A 202 17.72 -2.91 10.58
N GLY A 203 18.63 -2.14 11.14
CA GLY A 203 20.02 -1.98 10.72
C GLY A 203 21.02 -2.95 11.35
N THR A 204 20.71 -3.52 12.52
CA THR A 204 21.57 -4.51 13.19
C THR A 204 20.91 -5.88 13.28
N ASN A 205 21.74 -6.93 13.35
CA ASN A 205 21.22 -8.30 13.44
C ASN A 205 20.45 -8.54 14.75
N ASP A 206 20.89 -7.93 15.85
CA ASP A 206 20.22 -8.05 17.14
C ASP A 206 18.85 -7.38 17.11
N THR A 207 18.73 -6.19 16.53
CA THR A 207 17.42 -5.55 16.31
C THR A 207 16.55 -6.38 15.38
N PHE A 208 17.11 -6.96 14.31
CA PHE A 208 16.35 -7.84 13.42
C PHE A 208 15.81 -9.07 14.18
N ILE A 209 16.59 -9.67 15.08
CA ILE A 209 16.12 -10.77 15.95
C ILE A 209 15.01 -10.28 16.88
N ARG A 210 15.18 -9.12 17.53
CA ARG A 210 14.17 -8.57 18.45
C ARG A 210 12.85 -8.25 17.73
N VAL A 211 12.92 -7.61 16.56
CA VAL A 211 11.75 -7.11 15.82
C VAL A 211 11.12 -8.19 14.95
N ARG A 212 11.91 -9.02 14.26
CA ARG A 212 11.45 -9.99 13.24
C ARG A 212 11.55 -11.45 13.71
N GLY A 213 12.18 -11.70 14.86
CA GLY A 213 12.14 -12.98 15.56
C GLY A 213 13.14 -14.04 15.09
N LYS A 214 14.02 -13.76 14.12
CA LYS A 214 15.00 -14.72 13.58
C LYS A 214 16.30 -14.06 13.17
N ASN A 215 17.41 -14.79 13.25
CA ASN A 215 18.71 -14.34 12.74
C ASN A 215 18.79 -14.51 11.21
N ARG A 216 18.22 -13.56 10.45
CA ARG A 216 18.14 -13.63 8.97
C ARG A 216 18.49 -12.32 8.24
N LEU A 217 18.91 -11.26 8.94
CA LEU A 217 19.16 -9.95 8.33
C LEU A 217 20.06 -10.01 7.10
N LYS A 218 21.22 -10.66 7.21
CA LYS A 218 22.18 -10.78 6.09
C LYS A 218 21.56 -11.48 4.88
N VAL A 219 20.85 -12.58 5.10
CA VAL A 219 20.21 -13.35 4.01
C VAL A 219 19.12 -12.52 3.33
N THR A 220 18.32 -11.79 4.11
CA THR A 220 17.32 -10.85 3.59
C THR A 220 17.98 -9.79 2.71
N LEU A 221 19.05 -9.14 3.16
CA LEU A 221 19.77 -8.13 2.38
C LEU A 221 20.43 -8.71 1.12
N ASP A 222 21.01 -9.91 1.20
CA ASP A 222 21.60 -10.60 0.04
C ASP A 222 20.55 -10.91 -1.04
N ASN A 223 19.35 -11.36 -0.64
CA ASN A 223 18.27 -11.64 -1.58
C ASN A 223 17.67 -10.35 -2.15
N LEU A 224 17.49 -9.31 -1.32
CA LEU A 224 17.04 -8.00 -1.79
C LEU A 224 18.01 -7.41 -2.81
N ARG A 225 19.33 -7.60 -2.64
CA ARG A 225 20.32 -7.17 -3.63
C ARG A 225 20.13 -7.86 -4.98
N LYS A 226 19.84 -9.16 -4.99
CA LYS A 226 19.53 -9.90 -6.23
C LYS A 226 18.23 -9.40 -6.88
N TYR A 227 17.18 -9.24 -6.08
CA TYR A 227 15.92 -8.70 -6.57
C TYR A 227 16.07 -7.26 -7.08
N HIS A 228 16.88 -6.43 -6.42
CA HIS A 228 17.16 -5.07 -6.87
C HIS A 228 17.93 -5.06 -8.19
N ALA A 229 18.93 -5.93 -8.34
CA ALA A 229 19.64 -6.09 -9.62
C ALA A 229 18.70 -6.49 -10.78
N ALA A 230 17.61 -7.21 -10.48
CA ALA A 230 16.61 -7.59 -11.48
C ALA A 230 15.52 -6.52 -11.71
N GLY A 231 14.99 -5.92 -10.64
CA GLY A 231 13.77 -5.09 -10.69
C GLY A 231 13.99 -3.60 -10.43
N GLY A 232 15.19 -3.19 -10.02
CA GLY A 232 15.51 -1.81 -9.66
C GLY A 232 14.63 -1.29 -8.52
N ASP A 233 13.93 -0.19 -8.80
CA ASP A 233 13.02 0.52 -7.89
C ASP A 233 11.67 -0.19 -7.65
N LYS A 234 11.40 -1.30 -8.34
CA LYS A 234 10.26 -2.19 -8.07
C LYS A 234 10.45 -2.99 -6.80
N VAL A 235 11.66 -3.01 -6.26
CA VAL A 235 11.93 -3.46 -4.90
C VAL A 235 11.67 -2.30 -3.96
N ILE A 236 10.61 -2.43 -3.17
CA ILE A 236 10.23 -1.47 -2.14
C ILE A 236 10.74 -1.99 -0.80
N ILE A 237 11.69 -1.27 -0.21
CA ILE A 237 12.19 -1.56 1.13
C ILE A 237 11.34 -0.80 2.13
N LYS A 238 10.70 -1.54 3.02
CA LYS A 238 9.83 -1.00 4.06
C LYS A 238 10.56 -0.97 5.42
N TYR A 239 10.32 0.08 6.18
CA TYR A 239 10.78 0.21 7.56
C TYR A 239 9.60 0.60 8.46
N ILE A 240 9.13 -0.34 9.27
CA ILE A 240 8.06 -0.16 10.25
C ILE A 240 8.70 0.21 11.59
N LEU A 241 8.43 1.44 12.04
CA LEU A 241 8.89 1.96 13.30
C LEU A 241 8.20 1.24 14.46
N VAL A 242 9.01 0.69 15.36
CA VAL A 242 8.62 0.08 16.64
C VAL A 242 9.64 0.47 17.71
N PRO A 243 9.30 0.44 19.02
CA PRO A 243 10.20 0.92 20.08
C PRO A 243 11.64 0.35 20.01
N GLU A 244 11.79 -0.88 19.54
CA GLU A 244 13.08 -1.57 19.46
C GLU A 244 14.00 -1.08 18.34
N ASN A 245 13.51 -0.27 17.38
CA ASN A 245 14.24 0.09 16.17
C ASN A 245 14.29 1.60 15.83
N ILE A 246 13.94 2.47 16.78
CA ILE A 246 13.90 3.93 16.57
C ILE A 246 15.16 4.68 17.00
N SER A 247 16.14 4.01 17.62
CA SER A 247 17.37 4.68 18.09
C SER A 247 18.23 5.19 16.94
N GLU A 248 18.91 6.33 17.12
CA GLU A 248 19.78 6.94 16.11
C GLU A 248 20.84 5.96 15.57
N ASN A 249 21.48 5.19 16.45
CA ASN A 249 22.47 4.17 16.06
C ASN A 249 21.86 3.11 15.14
N GLU A 250 20.63 2.69 15.41
CA GLU A 250 19.94 1.69 14.59
C GLU A 250 19.59 2.25 13.21
N LEU A 251 19.10 3.50 13.13
CA LEU A 251 18.78 4.15 11.86
C LEU A 251 20.03 4.39 10.99
N LYS A 252 21.16 4.77 11.62
CA LYS A 252 22.46 4.88 10.94
C LYS A 252 22.97 3.53 10.47
N ALA A 253 22.84 2.48 11.29
CA ALA A 253 23.22 1.13 10.90
C ALA A 253 22.38 0.65 9.70
N PHE A 254 21.07 0.96 9.69
CA PHE A 254 20.17 0.59 8.60
C PHE A 254 20.59 1.25 7.29
N THR A 255 20.74 2.56 7.28
CA THR A 255 21.15 3.31 6.06
C THR A 255 22.56 2.94 5.60
N SER A 256 23.47 2.62 6.53
CA SER A 256 24.79 2.06 6.19
C SER A 256 24.67 0.71 5.48
N LYS A 257 23.77 -0.18 5.94
CA LYS A 257 23.49 -1.46 5.27
C LYS A 257 22.85 -1.28 3.90
N ILE A 258 21.94 -0.33 3.74
CA ILE A 258 21.37 0.01 2.43
C ILE A 258 22.48 0.39 1.44
N LYS A 259 23.44 1.21 1.85
CA LYS A 259 24.59 1.59 1.03
C LYS A 259 25.53 0.40 0.76
N GLU A 260 25.91 -0.34 1.79
CA GLU A 260 26.80 -1.51 1.71
C GLU A 260 26.30 -2.57 0.72
N PHE A 261 24.99 -2.81 0.69
CA PHE A 261 24.37 -3.82 -0.17
C PHE A 261 23.95 -3.27 -1.54
N GLY A 262 24.20 -1.99 -1.84
CA GLY A 262 23.85 -1.36 -3.12
C GLY A 262 22.34 -1.25 -3.34
N LEU A 263 21.57 -0.94 -2.28
CA LEU A 263 20.10 -0.89 -2.29
C LEU A 263 19.54 0.53 -2.38
N THR A 264 20.38 1.55 -2.59
CA THR A 264 19.96 2.96 -2.63
C THR A 264 19.02 3.27 -3.81
N GLY A 265 19.07 2.48 -4.88
CA GLY A 265 18.16 2.58 -6.03
C GLY A 265 16.79 1.91 -5.82
N CYS A 266 16.51 1.33 -4.66
CA CYS A 266 15.19 0.83 -4.31
C CYS A 266 14.21 1.99 -4.04
N SER A 267 12.91 1.67 -4.06
CA SER A 267 11.92 2.55 -3.42
C SER A 267 11.91 2.30 -1.91
N PHE A 268 11.63 3.32 -1.11
CA PHE A 268 11.59 3.24 0.35
C PHE A 268 10.25 3.68 0.89
N GLN A 269 9.68 2.86 1.77
CA GLN A 269 8.45 3.17 2.49
C GLN A 269 8.71 3.13 4.00
N ILE A 270 8.69 4.32 4.62
CA ILE A 270 8.75 4.46 6.08
C ILE A 270 7.32 4.35 6.60
N SER A 271 7.12 3.61 7.68
CA SER A 271 5.79 3.22 8.15
C SER A 271 5.76 3.10 9.66
N SER A 272 4.55 3.02 10.20
CA SER A 272 4.32 2.76 11.62
C SER A 272 3.38 1.59 11.83
N ASN A 273 3.29 1.12 13.07
CA ASN A 273 2.39 0.06 13.45
C ASN A 273 0.92 0.53 13.32
N PHE A 274 0.17 -0.11 12.42
CA PHE A 274 -1.25 0.18 12.17
C PHE A 274 -2.16 -0.08 13.38
N LYS A 275 -1.66 -0.77 14.42
CA LYS A 275 -2.40 -1.02 15.66
C LYS A 275 -2.44 0.19 16.60
N SER A 276 -1.59 1.20 16.37
CA SER A 276 -1.50 2.39 17.22
C SER A 276 -2.03 3.61 16.48
N GLU A 277 -2.92 4.37 17.11
CA GLU A 277 -3.48 5.62 16.55
C GLU A 277 -2.46 6.78 16.60
N ASP A 278 -1.66 6.86 17.67
CA ASP A 278 -0.51 7.75 17.81
C ASP A 278 0.76 6.92 18.07
N ILE A 279 1.84 7.26 17.39
CA ILE A 279 3.13 6.58 17.48
C ILE A 279 4.10 7.27 18.46
N GLY A 280 3.74 8.45 18.97
CA GLY A 280 4.56 9.26 19.86
C GLY A 280 5.65 10.09 19.16
N GLU A 281 6.13 11.13 19.83
CA GLU A 281 7.10 12.09 19.27
C GLU A 281 8.45 11.45 18.92
N GLU A 282 8.92 10.50 19.74
CA GLU A 282 10.19 9.79 19.46
C GLU A 282 10.14 9.04 18.13
N ALA A 283 9.04 8.34 17.84
CA ALA A 283 8.88 7.62 16.58
C ALA A 283 8.71 8.57 15.39
N LYS A 284 8.03 9.71 15.59
CA LYS A 284 7.89 10.77 14.56
C LYS A 284 9.25 11.41 14.22
N SER A 285 10.06 11.69 15.23
CA SER A 285 11.43 12.19 15.07
C SER A 285 12.33 11.15 14.39
N ALA A 286 12.23 9.88 14.79
CA ALA A 286 12.94 8.77 14.14
C ALA A 286 12.54 8.59 12.67
N ALA A 287 11.26 8.73 12.33
CA ALA A 287 10.78 8.69 10.95
C ALA A 287 11.43 9.78 10.08
N THR A 288 11.47 11.01 10.59
CA THR A 288 12.06 12.17 9.90
C THR A 288 13.58 12.02 9.77
N THR A 289 14.24 11.51 10.81
CA THR A 289 15.67 11.22 10.80
C THR A 289 16.00 10.13 9.78
N LEU A 290 15.22 9.05 9.73
CA LEU A 290 15.40 7.98 8.75
C LEU A 290 15.23 8.49 7.31
N TYR A 291 14.23 9.35 7.06
CA TYR A 291 14.03 9.98 5.76
C TYR A 291 15.28 10.73 5.30
N LYS A 292 15.83 11.60 6.17
CA LYS A 292 17.05 12.37 5.88
C LYS A 292 18.25 11.47 5.66
N ASN A 293 18.48 10.50 6.54
CA ASN A 293 19.61 9.57 6.41
C ASN A 293 19.55 8.77 5.08
N LEU A 294 18.34 8.41 4.62
CA LEU A 294 18.16 7.76 3.32
C LEU A 294 18.53 8.69 2.15
N GLN A 295 18.14 9.97 2.21
CA GLN A 295 18.56 10.97 1.21
C GLN A 295 20.08 11.14 1.18
N GLU A 296 20.72 11.21 2.35
CA GLU A 296 22.18 11.38 2.48
C GLU A 296 22.97 10.22 1.88
N VAL A 297 22.44 8.99 1.92
CA VAL A 297 23.05 7.83 1.25
C VAL A 297 22.69 7.71 -0.23
N GLY A 298 21.89 8.64 -0.77
CA GLY A 298 21.55 8.75 -2.19
C GLY A 298 20.26 8.07 -2.61
N ALA A 299 19.36 7.71 -1.68
CA ALA A 299 18.02 7.25 -2.04
C ALA A 299 17.12 8.43 -2.43
N THR A 300 16.35 8.27 -3.52
CA THR A 300 15.52 9.36 -4.08
C THR A 300 14.02 9.10 -3.98
N MET A 301 13.60 7.82 -4.00
CA MET A 301 12.19 7.44 -3.91
C MET A 301 11.84 7.05 -2.47
N ILE A 302 11.59 8.04 -1.62
CA ILE A 302 11.29 7.83 -0.20
C ILE A 302 9.90 8.38 0.10
N ASN A 303 9.05 7.57 0.70
CA ASN A 303 7.73 8.02 1.14
C ASN A 303 7.37 7.51 2.55
N PHE A 304 6.37 8.17 3.13
CA PHE A 304 5.67 7.68 4.32
C PHE A 304 4.39 6.97 3.89
N ASP A 305 4.05 5.85 4.53
CA ASP A 305 2.80 5.14 4.26
C ASP A 305 1.56 5.91 4.74
N TYR A 306 0.37 5.44 4.36
CA TYR A 306 -0.88 6.12 4.68
C TYR A 306 -1.18 6.25 6.18
N HIS A 307 -0.56 5.40 7.03
CA HIS A 307 -0.78 5.42 8.47
C HIS A 307 0.14 6.40 9.18
N LEU A 308 1.42 6.42 8.78
CA LEU A 308 2.43 7.30 9.35
C LEU A 308 2.30 8.73 8.84
N ARG A 309 2.04 8.90 7.55
CA ARG A 309 2.09 10.19 6.86
C ARG A 309 1.24 11.30 7.50
N PRO A 310 -0.03 11.06 7.93
CA PRO A 310 -0.83 12.08 8.60
C PRO A 310 -0.24 12.55 9.94
N GLN A 311 0.60 11.74 10.57
CA GLN A 311 1.17 12.01 11.90
C GLN A 311 2.48 12.81 11.81
N ILE A 312 3.17 12.79 10.66
CA ILE A 312 4.45 13.49 10.45
C ILE A 312 4.27 14.99 10.17
N GLY A 313 3.22 15.37 9.43
CA GLY A 313 2.96 16.77 9.06
C GLY A 313 2.74 17.73 10.24
N ASN A 314 2.58 17.22 11.46
CA ASN A 314 2.42 18.02 12.68
C ASN A 314 3.75 18.38 13.39
N LEU A 315 4.90 17.83 12.97
CA LEU A 315 6.18 18.08 13.64
C LEU A 315 6.71 19.52 13.46
N SER A 316 6.32 20.21 12.39
CA SER A 316 6.68 21.63 12.16
C SER A 316 6.11 22.58 13.22
N ALA A 317 5.21 22.09 14.09
CA ALA A 317 4.67 22.86 15.21
C ALA A 317 5.48 22.74 16.51
N HIS A 318 6.35 21.72 16.70
CA HIS A 318 6.86 21.39 18.04
C HIS A 318 8.36 21.15 18.21
N GLU A 319 9.18 21.19 17.16
CA GLU A 319 10.64 21.25 17.30
C GLU A 319 11.22 22.47 16.56
N ASP A 320 11.24 23.62 17.23
CA ASP A 320 12.52 24.30 17.47
C ASP A 320 12.38 25.36 18.55
N SER A 321 13.20 25.24 19.58
CA SER A 321 13.72 26.36 20.33
C SER A 321 14.24 27.45 19.36
N GLY A 322 13.38 28.42 19.04
CA GLY A 322 13.80 29.73 18.52
C GLY A 322 14.06 29.88 17.02
N LYS A 323 13.89 28.85 16.18
CA LYS A 323 13.95 29.01 14.71
C LYS A 323 12.82 28.27 14.00
N ARG A 324 11.64 28.92 13.92
CA ARG A 324 10.75 28.69 12.77
C ARG A 324 11.60 28.73 11.50
N VAL A 325 11.55 27.68 10.67
CA VAL A 325 12.03 27.76 9.29
C VAL A 325 11.19 28.84 8.59
N LYS A 326 11.64 30.09 8.67
CA LYS A 326 11.06 31.24 8.00
C LYS A 326 11.21 31.00 6.49
N GLY A 327 10.22 30.36 5.88
CA GLY A 327 10.20 30.11 4.43
C GLY A 327 9.06 29.23 3.92
N CYS A 328 8.60 28.23 4.67
CA CYS A 328 7.70 27.19 4.13
C CYS A 328 6.25 27.66 3.89
N ASP A 329 5.75 28.63 4.67
CA ASP A 329 4.35 29.13 4.60
C ASP A 329 3.97 29.79 3.26
N LYS A 330 4.92 30.11 2.38
CA LYS A 330 4.64 30.85 1.13
C LYS A 330 4.67 30.00 -0.14
N GLN A 331 5.24 28.80 -0.10
CA GLN A 331 5.41 28.02 -1.31
C GLN A 331 4.09 27.34 -1.71
N LYS A 332 3.67 27.61 -2.95
CA LYS A 332 2.51 26.94 -3.54
C LYS A 332 2.86 25.50 -3.87
N ILE A 333 1.89 24.61 -3.71
CA ILE A 333 2.06 23.18 -3.96
C ILE A 333 1.03 22.68 -4.96
N ILE A 334 1.45 21.76 -5.81
CA ILE A 334 0.58 20.95 -6.67
C ILE A 334 0.52 19.56 -6.07
N VAL A 335 -0.68 19.02 -5.91
CA VAL A 335 -0.89 17.72 -5.26
C VAL A 335 -1.26 16.68 -6.31
N TRP A 336 -0.36 15.73 -6.57
CA TRP A 336 -0.64 14.61 -7.47
C TRP A 336 -1.33 13.46 -6.72
N GLY A 337 -2.54 13.16 -7.16
CA GLY A 337 -3.44 12.15 -6.66
C GLY A 337 -4.72 12.82 -6.19
N ALA A 338 -5.86 12.41 -6.75
CA ALA A 338 -7.19 12.90 -6.36
C ALA A 338 -7.94 11.79 -5.60
N GLY A 339 -7.31 11.25 -4.55
CA GLY A 339 -7.84 10.18 -3.71
C GLY A 339 -8.13 10.62 -2.26
N GLU A 340 -8.37 9.64 -1.38
CA GLU A 340 -8.68 9.85 0.04
C GLU A 340 -7.71 10.80 0.76
N TYR A 341 -6.42 10.62 0.52
CA TYR A 341 -5.41 11.44 1.17
C TYR A 341 -5.43 12.90 0.70
N ALA A 342 -5.71 13.13 -0.59
CA ALA A 342 -5.87 14.48 -1.12
C ALA A 342 -7.10 15.19 -0.55
N MET A 343 -8.21 14.45 -0.36
CA MET A 343 -9.39 14.98 0.32
C MET A 343 -9.08 15.41 1.76
N ARG A 344 -8.37 14.57 2.52
CA ARG A 344 -7.92 14.92 3.89
C ARG A 344 -6.99 16.13 3.93
N LEU A 345 -6.09 16.26 2.96
CA LEU A 345 -5.21 17.43 2.86
C LEU A 345 -5.99 18.72 2.56
N ALA A 346 -7.03 18.65 1.74
CA ALA A 346 -7.90 19.79 1.46
C ALA A 346 -8.69 20.24 2.70
N GLU A 347 -8.96 19.36 3.66
CA GLU A 347 -9.62 19.73 4.93
C GLU A 347 -8.68 20.43 5.91
N GLN A 348 -7.36 20.29 5.74
CA GLN A 348 -6.37 20.91 6.61
C GLN A 348 -6.13 22.37 6.20
N LYS A 349 -6.67 23.32 6.97
CA LYS A 349 -6.51 24.77 6.71
C LYS A 349 -5.05 25.22 6.54
N SER A 350 -4.12 24.60 7.26
CA SER A 350 -2.68 24.88 7.18
C SER A 350 -2.05 24.50 5.84
N VAL A 351 -2.64 23.56 5.09
CA VAL A 351 -2.12 23.10 3.80
C VAL A 351 -2.98 23.61 2.64
N MET A 352 -4.30 23.62 2.81
CA MET A 352 -5.27 23.97 1.78
C MET A 352 -4.96 25.29 1.06
N HIS A 353 -4.55 26.33 1.80
CA HIS A 353 -4.25 27.65 1.21
C HIS A 353 -2.98 27.68 0.35
N ARG A 354 -2.12 26.66 0.46
CA ARG A 354 -0.92 26.48 -0.37
C ARG A 354 -1.20 25.66 -1.63
N ILE A 355 -2.26 24.85 -1.65
CA ILE A 355 -2.60 24.01 -2.80
C ILE A 355 -3.07 24.90 -3.97
N LYS A 356 -2.40 24.75 -5.12
CA LYS A 356 -2.76 25.47 -6.35
C LYS A 356 -3.82 24.71 -7.15
N PHE A 357 -3.59 23.43 -7.39
CA PHE A 357 -4.54 22.48 -7.95
C PHE A 357 -4.13 21.04 -7.62
N PHE A 358 -5.07 20.12 -7.82
CA PHE A 358 -4.82 18.68 -7.79
C PHE A 358 -4.53 18.15 -9.19
N VAL A 359 -3.82 17.04 -9.29
CA VAL A 359 -3.52 16.34 -10.54
C VAL A 359 -3.89 14.87 -10.41
N ASP A 360 -4.43 14.24 -11.45
CA ASP A 360 -4.62 12.78 -11.47
C ASP A 360 -4.44 12.25 -12.91
N ASN A 361 -4.02 11.00 -13.08
CA ASN A 361 -3.91 10.38 -14.41
C ASN A 361 -5.27 9.96 -14.96
N ASP A 362 -6.29 9.86 -14.09
CA ASP A 362 -7.64 9.48 -14.47
C ASP A 362 -8.40 10.66 -15.13
N PRO A 363 -8.69 10.61 -16.45
CA PRO A 363 -9.38 11.68 -17.16
C PRO A 363 -10.79 11.93 -16.63
N GLU A 364 -11.44 10.93 -16.04
CA GLU A 364 -12.78 11.10 -15.45
C GLU A 364 -12.77 12.04 -14.24
N LYS A 365 -11.60 12.31 -13.66
CA LYS A 365 -11.46 13.25 -12.55
C LYS A 365 -11.16 14.67 -12.99
N HIS A 366 -10.68 14.88 -14.21
CA HIS A 366 -10.29 16.20 -14.69
C HIS A 366 -11.51 17.14 -14.72
N GLY A 367 -11.32 18.36 -14.23
CA GLY A 367 -12.39 19.35 -14.07
C GLY A 367 -13.30 19.14 -12.85
N LYS A 368 -13.17 18.03 -12.10
CA LYS A 368 -13.82 17.88 -10.78
C LYS A 368 -13.08 18.71 -9.72
N PHE A 369 -13.69 18.81 -8.54
CA PHE A 369 -13.18 19.63 -7.43
C PHE A 369 -12.99 18.80 -6.15
N ILE A 370 -11.92 19.10 -5.41
CA ILE A 370 -11.65 18.60 -4.06
C ILE A 370 -11.49 19.81 -3.15
N GLY A 371 -12.36 19.96 -2.14
CA GLY A 371 -12.33 21.13 -1.25
C GLY A 371 -12.44 22.47 -1.97
N GLY A 372 -13.14 22.51 -3.11
CA GLY A 372 -13.26 23.71 -3.96
C GLY A 372 -12.07 23.98 -4.89
N ILE A 373 -11.06 23.12 -4.92
CA ILE A 373 -9.87 23.22 -5.78
C ILE A 373 -9.98 22.22 -6.93
N SER A 374 -9.70 22.64 -8.16
CA SER A 374 -9.85 21.83 -9.36
C SER A 374 -8.81 20.70 -9.48
N VAL A 375 -9.19 19.63 -10.18
CA VAL A 375 -8.31 18.53 -10.60
C VAL A 375 -7.95 18.70 -12.08
N HIS A 376 -6.67 18.64 -12.39
CA HIS A 376 -6.07 18.92 -13.69
C HIS A 376 -5.37 17.68 -14.29
N PRO A 377 -5.13 17.66 -15.61
CA PRO A 377 -4.24 16.69 -16.23
C PRO A 377 -2.78 16.91 -15.80
N PRO A 378 -1.93 15.85 -15.79
CA PRO A 378 -0.53 15.94 -15.36
C PRO A 378 0.29 17.01 -16.06
N GLU A 379 0.08 17.21 -17.36
CA GLU A 379 0.85 18.11 -18.21
C GLU A 379 0.84 19.56 -17.68
N ASP A 380 -0.22 19.95 -16.96
CA ASP A 380 -0.36 21.28 -16.38
C ASP A 380 0.70 21.59 -15.32
N ILE A 381 1.36 20.58 -14.74
CA ILE A 381 2.49 20.78 -13.82
C ILE A 381 3.63 21.55 -14.49
N LEU A 382 3.86 21.34 -15.79
CA LEU A 382 4.97 21.97 -16.51
C LEU A 382 4.76 23.47 -16.73
N ASN A 383 3.51 23.94 -16.64
CA ASN A 383 3.17 25.36 -16.71
C ASN A 383 3.54 26.10 -15.41
N GLU A 384 3.88 25.38 -14.35
CA GLU A 384 4.06 25.91 -13.01
C GLU A 384 5.53 25.93 -12.58
N ARG A 385 6.14 27.11 -12.67
CA ARG A 385 7.57 27.29 -12.34
C ARG A 385 7.82 27.35 -10.84
N ASP A 386 6.95 28.03 -10.09
CA ASP A 386 7.17 28.39 -8.69
C ASP A 386 6.44 27.48 -7.67
N ALA A 387 5.85 26.37 -8.15
CA ALA A 387 5.18 25.40 -7.30
C ALA A 387 6.02 24.13 -7.13
N SER A 388 6.03 23.61 -5.89
CA SER A 388 6.51 22.24 -5.62
C SER A 388 5.41 21.23 -5.90
N VAL A 389 5.82 19.98 -6.16
CA VAL A 389 4.89 18.87 -6.39
C VAL A 389 4.95 17.91 -5.22
N PHE A 390 3.78 17.53 -4.74
CA PHE A 390 3.62 16.59 -3.64
C PHE A 390 2.80 15.39 -4.11
N ILE A 391 3.35 14.18 -3.94
CA ILE A 391 2.69 12.93 -4.39
C ILE A 391 1.76 12.41 -3.29
N ALA A 392 0.46 12.66 -3.38
CA ALA A 392 -0.57 12.25 -2.43
C ALA A 392 -0.99 10.76 -2.56
N SER A 393 -0.07 9.87 -2.91
CA SER A 393 -0.30 8.43 -2.99
C SER A 393 0.91 7.67 -2.47
N ALA A 394 0.74 6.84 -1.43
CA ALA A 394 1.78 5.91 -0.99
C ALA A 394 1.79 4.64 -1.86
N LYS A 395 0.62 4.18 -2.33
CA LYS A 395 0.48 2.98 -3.18
C LYS A 395 1.12 3.17 -4.55
N PHE A 396 0.86 4.30 -5.20
CA PHE A 396 1.31 4.59 -6.56
C PHE A 396 2.51 5.54 -6.60
N TYR A 397 3.22 5.71 -5.47
CA TYR A 397 4.28 6.70 -5.36
C TYR A 397 5.37 6.54 -6.43
N ARG A 398 5.87 5.30 -6.63
CA ARG A 398 6.90 4.99 -7.62
C ARG A 398 6.45 5.37 -9.03
N ASP A 399 5.24 4.97 -9.42
CA ASP A 399 4.73 5.19 -10.77
C ASP A 399 4.54 6.68 -11.03
N ILE A 400 3.95 7.40 -10.08
CA ILE A 400 3.80 8.85 -10.15
C ILE A 400 5.17 9.55 -10.20
N TYR A 401 6.14 9.12 -9.37
CA TYR A 401 7.49 9.66 -9.39
C TYR A 401 8.14 9.48 -10.77
N ARG A 402 8.03 8.29 -11.37
CA ARG A 402 8.56 8.02 -12.71
C ARG A 402 7.88 8.86 -13.78
N ASP A 403 6.56 9.02 -13.71
CA ASP A 403 5.82 9.84 -14.66
C ASP A 403 6.27 11.30 -14.58
N LEU A 404 6.44 11.84 -13.35
CA LEU A 404 7.01 13.16 -13.11
C LEU A 404 8.41 13.32 -13.73
N MET A 405 9.30 12.34 -13.51
CA MET A 405 10.65 12.39 -14.09
C MET A 405 10.62 12.32 -15.63
N LYS A 406 9.77 11.47 -16.21
CA LYS A 406 9.60 11.37 -17.67
C LYS A 406 9.06 12.65 -18.29
N MET A 407 8.17 13.35 -17.59
CA MET A 407 7.65 14.65 -18.00
C MET A 407 8.69 15.78 -17.90
N GLY A 408 9.85 15.53 -17.30
CA GLY A 408 10.90 16.53 -17.10
C GLY A 408 10.70 17.41 -15.87
N VAL A 409 9.88 16.98 -14.91
CA VAL A 409 9.80 17.65 -13.60
C VAL A 409 11.09 17.37 -12.84
N ALA A 410 11.78 18.44 -12.43
CA ALA A 410 13.02 18.34 -11.68
C ALA A 410 12.79 17.66 -10.31
N ALA A 411 13.68 16.76 -9.91
CA ALA A 411 13.52 15.99 -8.66
C ALA A 411 13.47 16.90 -7.42
N GLU A 412 14.12 18.06 -7.48
CA GLU A 412 14.18 19.07 -6.42
C GLU A 412 12.84 19.79 -6.22
N LYS A 413 11.90 19.68 -7.18
CA LYS A 413 10.53 20.18 -7.01
C LYS A 413 9.67 19.23 -6.17
N LEU A 414 10.10 17.99 -5.97
CA LEU A 414 9.32 17.02 -5.22
C LEU A 414 9.54 17.21 -3.73
N ILE A 415 8.44 17.35 -3.00
CA ILE A 415 8.47 17.52 -1.54
C ILE A 415 7.84 16.33 -0.81
N GLY A 416 8.38 16.02 0.36
CA GLY A 416 7.91 15.01 1.30
C GLY A 416 6.76 15.51 2.19
N ALA A 417 6.19 14.61 3.00
CA ALA A 417 5.11 14.97 3.94
C ALA A 417 5.59 15.77 5.15
N ASN A 418 6.88 15.72 5.45
CA ASN A 418 7.56 16.53 6.45
C ASN A 418 7.77 17.99 6.00
N GLU A 419 7.42 18.33 4.76
CA GLU A 419 7.55 19.67 4.16
C GLU A 419 6.18 20.31 3.84
N LEU A 420 5.09 19.58 4.07
CA LEU A 420 3.74 20.13 4.15
C LEU A 420 3.55 20.83 5.49
#